data_AF-A0A957Q5W3-F1
#
_entry.id   AF-A0A957Q5W3-F1
#
_cell.length_a   1.000
_cell.length_b   1.000
_cell.length_c   1.000
_cell.angle_alpha   90.00
_cell.angle_beta   90.00
_cell.angle_gamma   90.00
#
_symmetry.space_group_name_H-M   'P 1'
#
loop_
_entity.id
_entity.type
_entity.pdbx_description
1 polymer ?
#
loop_
_entity_poly.entity_id
_entity_poly.type
_entity_poly.pdbx_seq_one_letter_code
_entity_poly.pdbx_strand_id
1 'polypeptide(L)' 'LRKHLFEYLDKAAAGETIVIQCHNQEVARIVPTMQPNWRQQMTIEPKLLVSAVELMQPSPCIC' A
#
# COMPACT_ATOMS: atom_id res chain seq x y z
N LEU A 1 -12.49 -8.08 10.41
CA LEU A 1 -11.82 -6.89 9.85
C LEU A 1 -12.77 -5.93 9.12
N ARG A 2 -13.43 -6.34 8.02
CA ARG A 2 -14.20 -5.44 7.13
C ARG A 2 -15.22 -4.52 7.81
N LYS A 3 -15.88 -4.97 8.88
CA LYS A 3 -16.90 -4.19 9.60
C LYS A 3 -16.33 -3.04 10.46
N HIS A 4 -15.08 -3.13 10.90
CA HIS A 4 -14.47 -2.19 11.86
C HIS A 4 -13.16 -1.61 11.33
N LEU A 5 -13.01 -1.55 10.00
CA LEU A 5 -11.77 -1.12 9.37
C LEU A 5 -11.31 0.25 9.89
N PHE A 6 -12.22 1.22 9.97
CA PHE A 6 -11.89 2.58 10.40
C PHE A 6 -11.45 2.64 11.86
N GLU A 7 -12.07 1.89 12.78
CA GLU A 7 -11.61 1.81 14.17
C GLU A 7 -10.18 1.28 14.29
N TYR A 8 -9.82 0.29 13.46
CA TYR A 8 -8.45 -0.20 13.41
C TYR A 8 -7.48 0.83 12.82
N LEU A 9 -7.92 1.62 11.84
CA LEU A 9 -7.11 2.70 11.29
C LEU A 9 -6.92 3.83 12.30
N ASP A 10 -7.93 4.17 13.10
CA ASP A 10 -7.83 5.19 14.16
C ASP A 10 -6.84 4.76 15.25
N LYS A 11 -6.88 3.49 15.67
CA LYS A 11 -5.89 2.91 16.60
C LYS A 11 -4.49 2.93 16.03
N ALA A 12 -4.34 2.57 14.75
CA ALA A 12 -3.05 2.64 14.07
C ALA A 12 -2.52 4.08 13.97
N ALA A 13 -3.40 5.05 13.70
CA ALA A 13 -3.05 6.47 13.68
C ALA A 13 -2.63 6.98 15.08
N ALA A 14 -3.19 6.42 16.15
CA ALA A 14 -2.79 6.70 17.53
C ALA A 14 -1.45 6.04 17.93
N GLY A 15 -0.81 5.26 17.04
CA GLY A 15 0.48 4.62 17.30
C GLY A 15 0.41 3.13 17.62
N GLU A 16 -0.77 2.51 17.59
CA GLU A 16 -0.91 1.07 17.83
C GLU A 16 -0.51 0.23 16.61
N THR A 17 0.12 -0.92 16.83
CA THR A 17 0.28 -1.94 15.79
C THR A 17 -0.74 -3.04 15.97
N ILE A 18 -1.52 -3.31 14.93
CA ILE A 18 -2.61 -4.28 14.96
C ILE A 18 -2.22 -5.50 14.12
N VAL A 19 -2.22 -6.68 14.73
CA VAL A 19 -1.99 -7.95 14.04
C VAL A 19 -3.32 -8.52 13.55
N ILE A 20 -3.39 -8.85 12.27
CA ILE A 20 -4.56 -9.47 11.64
C ILE A 20 -4.28 -10.96 11.54
N GLN A 21 -5.16 -11.75 12.16
CA GLN A 21 -5.10 -13.21 12.10
C GLN A 21 -6.24 -13.80 11.27
N CYS A 22 -5.95 -14.89 10.58
CA CYS A 22 -6.93 -15.75 9.90
C CYS A 22 -6.57 -17.20 10.21
N HIS A 23 -7.52 -18.00 10.67
CA HIS A 23 -7.27 -19.39 11.13
C HIS A 23 -6.10 -19.48 12.14
N ASN A 24 -6.06 -18.57 13.11
CA ASN A 24 -5.00 -18.46 14.13
C ASN A 24 -3.59 -18.22 13.57
N GLN A 25 -3.46 -17.88 12.29
CA GLN A 25 -2.20 -17.48 11.67
C GLN A 25 -2.18 -15.98 11.41
N GLU A 26 -1.06 -15.34 11.69
CA GLU A 26 -0.84 -13.95 11.30
C GLU A 26 -0.79 -13.86 9.76
N VAL A 27 -1.66 -13.05 9.18
CA VAL A 27 -1.75 -12.86 7.73
C VAL A 27 -1.42 -11.43 7.29
N ALA A 28 -1.51 -10.47 8.20
CA ALA A 28 -1.19 -9.08 7.92
C ALA A 28 -0.99 -8.29 9.23
N ARG A 29 -0.40 -7.10 9.12
CA ARG A 29 -0.30 -6.11 10.20
C ARG A 29 -0.69 -4.73 9.68
N ILE A 30 -1.41 -3.97 10.51
CA ILE A 30 -1.60 -2.54 10.32
C ILE A 30 -0.63 -1.85 11.26
N VAL A 31 0.27 -1.05 10.71
CA VAL A 31 1.30 -0.32 11.47
C VAL A 31 1.04 1.18 11.41
N PRO A 32 1.40 1.95 12.44
CA PRO A 32 1.30 3.40 12.42
C PRO A 32 2.12 3.98 11.28
N THR A 33 1.53 4.89 10.53
CA THR A 33 2.24 5.68 9.52
C THR A 33 2.99 6.83 10.20
N MET A 34 3.96 6.51 11.06
CA MET A 34 4.97 7.49 11.48
C MET A 34 6.09 7.64 10.44
N GLN A 35 6.03 6.89 9.34
CA GLN A 35 7.04 6.98 8.29
C GLN A 35 6.78 8.20 7.40
N PRO A 36 7.83 8.96 7.04
CA PRO A 36 7.72 10.06 6.09
C PRO A 36 7.12 9.52 4.80
N ASN A 37 6.43 10.39 4.05
CA ASN A 37 5.84 10.10 2.75
C ASN A 37 6.74 9.11 1.99
N TRP A 38 6.32 7.85 1.87
CA TRP A 38 7.17 6.76 1.37
C TRP A 38 7.76 7.07 -0.01
N ARG A 39 7.10 7.97 -0.79
CA ARG A 39 7.65 8.52 -2.04
C ARG A 39 8.98 9.23 -1.85
N GLN A 40 9.16 9.93 -0.73
CA GLN A 40 10.41 10.62 -0.38
C GLN A 40 11.52 9.65 0.04
N GLN A 41 11.18 8.41 0.41
CA GLN A 41 12.15 7.36 0.74
C GLN A 41 12.43 6.42 -0.43
N MET A 42 11.77 6.59 -1.59
CA MET A 42 12.13 5.85 -2.79
C MET A 42 13.48 6.36 -3.31
N THR A 43 14.53 5.56 -3.09
CA THR A 43 15.87 5.77 -3.63
C THR A 43 16.05 5.13 -5.01
N ILE A 44 15.12 4.26 -5.41
CA ILE A 44 15.16 3.56 -6.68
C ILE A 44 14.32 4.36 -7.68
N GLU A 45 14.98 4.99 -8.64
CA GLU A 45 14.31 5.56 -9.81
C GLU A 45 14.09 4.46 -10.86
N PRO A 46 12.85 4.05 -11.16
CA PRO A 46 12.60 3.04 -12.16
C PRO A 46 12.94 3.57 -13.55
N LYS A 47 13.84 2.88 -14.25
CA LYS A 47 14.13 3.18 -15.65
C LYS A 47 12.96 2.74 -16.51
N LEU A 48 12.24 3.71 -17.06
CA LEU A 48 11.16 3.45 -18.02
C LEU A 48 11.77 2.95 -19.33
N LEU A 49 11.25 1.84 -19.85
CA LEU A 49 11.65 1.26 -21.14
C LEU A 49 10.94 1.93 -22.33
N VAL A 50 10.02 2.84 -22.03
CA VAL A 50 9.10 3.50 -22.96
C VAL A 50 8.94 4.96 -22.53
N SER A 51 8.49 5.80 -23.44
CA SER A 51 8.22 7.20 -23.14
C SER A 51 6.99 7.35 -22.21
N ALA A 52 6.89 8.50 -21.54
CA ALA A 52 5.74 8.81 -20.69
C ALA A 52 4.41 8.80 -21.48
N VAL A 53 4.43 9.23 -22.74
CA VAL A 53 3.24 9.27 -23.60
C VAL A 53 2.77 7.87 -23.94
N GLU A 54 3.69 6.95 -24.25
CA GLU A 54 3.38 5.55 -24.55
C GLU A 54 2.86 4.80 -23.32
N LEU A 55 3.42 5.06 -22.13
CA LEU A 55 2.92 4.47 -20.88
C LEU A 55 1.47 4.82 -20.56
N MET A 56 1.06 6.02 -20.95
CA MET A 56 -0.30 6.51 -20.70
C MET A 56 -1.30 6.01 -21.76
N GLN A 57 -0.83 5.39 -22.85
CA GLN A 57 -1.73 4.81 -23.83
C GLN A 57 -2.41 3.56 -23.27
N PRO A 58 -3.72 3.36 -23.55
CA PRO A 58 -4.38 2.12 -23.22
C PRO A 58 -3.66 0.95 -23.91
N SER A 59 -3.64 -0.21 -23.26
CA SER A 59 -3.12 -1.42 -23.89
C SER A 59 -3.89 -1.68 -25.18
N PRO A 60 -3.21 -1.94 -26.32
CA PRO A 60 -3.90 -2.22 -27.56
C PRO A 60 -4.85 -3.39 -27.36
N CYS A 61 -6.10 -3.25 -27.84
CA CYS A 61 -7.04 -4.35 -27.87
C CYS A 61 -6.46 -5.46 -28.75
N ILE A 62 -6.19 -6.62 -28.15
CA ILE A 62 -5.85 -7.83 -28.88
C ILE A 62 -7.19 -8.46 -29.27
N CYS A 63 -7.60 -8.27 -30.53
CA CYS A 63 -8.76 -8.93 -31.13
C CYS A 63 -8.42 -10.34 -31.60
#